data_AF-A0A2D4PWQ5-F1
#
_entry.id   AF-A0A2D4PWQ5-F1
#
_cell.length_a   1.000
_cell.length_b   1.000
_cell.length_c   1.000
_cell.angle_alpha   90.00
_cell.angle_beta   90.00
_cell.angle_gamma   90.00
#
_symmetry.space_group_name_H-M   'P 1'
#
loop_
_entity.id
_entity.type
_entity.pdbx_description
1 polymer ?
#
loop_
_entity_poly.entity_id
_entity_poly.type
_entity_poly.pdbx_seq_one_letter_code
_entity_poly.pdbx_strand_id
1 'polypeptide(L)'
;VQPELPTLSRLWLAALKDYALLTLPAEFASQLPPDGGAFYTPETIDTARLHYRNSWTPILHAVALWLNSTGFNACETTEDASAATPPQKHATPIMLNPASETPPSTKTLQEINKDRMYLILGVSIQFLCSPRPEEPVEHVMSCLQAVHTLLDSSCARSHIAEDQLLGVELLSVLHRLLLTCNPPSVQLLVTEVVQQIIRAAQDHLQEKRNTLSKKYLLYRCPD
;
A
#
# COMPACT_ATOMS: atom_id res chain seq x y z
N VAL A 1 23.01 -1.35 2.79
CA VAL A 1 21.65 -0.87 2.47
C VAL A 1 20.88 -0.39 3.70
N GLN A 2 21.02 -1.03 4.88
CA GLN A 2 20.37 -0.56 6.12
C GLN A 2 20.44 0.95 6.45
N PRO A 3 21.55 1.68 6.27
CA PRO A 3 21.58 3.11 6.60
C PRO A 3 20.67 3.97 5.71
N GLU A 4 20.46 3.57 4.46
CA GLU A 4 19.62 4.30 3.49
C GLU A 4 18.16 3.82 3.49
N LEU A 5 17.83 2.80 4.28
CA LEU A 5 16.52 2.14 4.24
C LEU A 5 15.35 3.10 4.53
N PRO A 6 15.44 4.04 5.49
CA PRO A 6 14.35 5.00 5.73
C PRO A 6 14.07 5.90 4.51
N THR A 7 15.13 6.39 3.87
CA THR A 7 15.04 7.22 2.66
C THR A 7 14.46 6.40 1.50
N LEU A 8 15.00 5.20 1.27
CA LEU A 8 14.54 4.31 0.20
C LEU A 8 13.07 3.90 0.37
N SER A 9 12.63 3.58 1.59
CA SER A 9 11.23 3.23 1.84
C SER A 9 10.27 4.37 1.48
N ARG A 10 10.67 5.61 1.78
CA ARG A 10 9.87 6.80 1.43
C ARG A 10 9.82 7.00 -0.09
N LEU A 11 10.94 6.86 -0.77
CA LEU A 11 11.02 6.99 -2.23
C LEU A 11 10.23 5.88 -2.94
N TRP A 12 10.29 4.64 -2.47
CA TRP A 12 9.51 3.53 -3.04
C TRP A 12 8.00 3.73 -2.85
N LEU A 13 7.57 4.17 -1.66
CA LEU A 13 6.16 4.51 -1.42
C LEU A 13 5.69 5.66 -2.31
N ALA A 14 6.50 6.72 -2.45
CA ALA A 14 6.20 7.83 -3.34
C ALA A 14 6.09 7.37 -4.81
N ALA A 15 7.01 6.52 -5.26
CA ALA A 15 6.99 5.96 -6.61
C ALA A 15 5.75 5.09 -6.88
N LEU A 16 5.31 4.30 -5.89
CA LEU A 16 4.07 3.52 -6.01
C LEU A 16 2.82 4.41 -6.01
N LYS A 17 2.81 5.50 -5.25
CA LYS A 17 1.71 6.48 -5.27
C LYS A 17 1.59 7.13 -6.65
N ASP A 18 2.72 7.56 -7.22
CA ASP A 18 2.75 8.11 -8.58
C ASP A 18 2.24 7.07 -9.59
N TYR A 19 2.71 5.82 -9.52
CA TYR A 19 2.24 4.75 -10.39
C TYR A 19 0.71 4.51 -10.26
N ALA A 20 0.18 4.48 -9.04
CA ALA A 20 -1.24 4.29 -8.78
C ALA A 20 -2.06 5.43 -9.43
N LEU A 21 -1.66 6.69 -9.25
CA LEU A 21 -2.32 7.85 -9.85
C LEU A 21 -2.26 7.82 -11.39
N LEU A 22 -1.10 7.48 -11.95
CA LEU A 22 -0.88 7.48 -13.39
C LEU A 22 -1.58 6.34 -14.13
N THR A 23 -2.01 5.30 -13.41
CA THR A 23 -2.76 4.16 -13.95
C THR A 23 -4.26 4.25 -13.70
N LEU A 24 -4.74 5.33 -13.07
CA LEU A 24 -6.16 5.56 -12.87
C LEU A 24 -6.90 5.64 -14.22
N PRO A 25 -8.14 5.13 -14.27
CA PRO A 25 -9.05 5.37 -15.39
C PRO A 25 -9.25 6.88 -15.66
N ALA A 26 -9.54 7.25 -16.90
CA ALA A 26 -9.65 8.65 -17.33
C ALA A 26 -10.74 9.43 -16.59
N GLU A 27 -11.75 8.73 -16.08
CA GLU A 27 -12.84 9.27 -15.27
C GLU A 27 -12.33 9.88 -13.95
N PHE A 28 -11.15 9.46 -13.49
CA PHE A 28 -10.50 9.94 -12.27
C PHE A 28 -9.35 10.90 -12.55
N ALA A 29 -9.23 11.43 -13.77
CA ALA A 29 -8.15 12.35 -14.13
C ALA A 29 -8.08 13.61 -13.25
N SER A 30 -9.21 14.03 -12.66
CA SER A 30 -9.29 15.14 -11.71
C SER A 30 -8.56 14.88 -10.38
N GLN A 31 -8.20 13.63 -10.09
CA GLN A 31 -7.42 13.25 -8.91
C GLN A 31 -5.92 13.46 -9.09
N LEU A 32 -5.45 13.69 -10.33
CA LEU A 32 -4.04 13.94 -10.56
C LEU A 32 -3.65 15.32 -10.00
N PRO A 33 -2.52 15.42 -9.26
CA PRO A 33 -2.02 16.71 -8.82
C PRO A 33 -1.71 17.62 -10.01
N PRO A 34 -2.12 18.91 -9.98
CA PRO A 34 -1.88 19.84 -11.09
C PRO A 34 -0.40 20.09 -11.34
N ASP A 35 0.43 19.98 -10.30
CA ASP A 35 1.88 20.22 -10.37
C ASP A 35 2.71 18.95 -10.62
N GLY A 36 2.05 17.79 -10.78
CA GLY A 36 2.70 16.50 -10.92
C GLY A 36 2.90 15.73 -9.60
N GLY A 37 3.49 14.54 -9.71
CA GLY A 37 3.76 13.64 -8.58
C GLY A 37 5.14 13.84 -7.98
N ALA A 38 5.59 12.85 -7.21
CA ALA A 38 6.91 12.89 -6.58
C ALA A 38 8.07 12.83 -7.61
N PHE A 39 7.89 12.10 -8.70
CA PHE A 39 8.92 11.89 -9.72
C PHE A 39 8.47 12.20 -11.16
N TYR A 40 7.35 12.89 -11.33
CA TYR A 40 6.87 13.34 -12.64
C TYR A 40 6.25 14.72 -12.57
N THR A 41 6.32 15.45 -13.67
CA THR A 41 5.65 16.74 -13.90
C THR A 41 4.55 16.57 -14.96
N PRO A 42 3.62 17.52 -15.12
CA PRO A 42 2.61 17.47 -16.17
C PRO A 42 3.21 17.28 -17.58
N GLU A 43 4.38 17.85 -17.84
CA GLU A 43 5.09 17.76 -19.11
C GLU A 43 5.76 16.40 -19.35
N THR A 44 6.05 15.64 -18.27
CA THR A 44 6.79 14.37 -18.33
C THR A 44 5.92 13.15 -18.05
N ILE A 45 4.60 13.34 -17.94
CA ILE A 45 3.63 12.32 -17.53
C ILE A 45 3.66 11.05 -18.39
N ASP A 46 3.77 11.19 -19.72
CA ASP A 46 3.76 10.06 -20.64
C ASP A 46 5.05 9.25 -20.58
N THR A 47 6.19 9.93 -20.38
CA THR A 47 7.48 9.26 -20.17
C THR A 47 7.47 8.54 -18.82
N ALA A 48 6.95 9.16 -17.76
CA ALA A 48 6.83 8.56 -16.44
C ALA A 48 5.96 7.28 -16.46
N ARG A 49 4.81 7.30 -17.16
CA ARG A 49 3.96 6.11 -17.34
C ARG A 49 4.72 4.93 -17.93
N LEU A 50 5.53 5.18 -18.96
CA LEU A 50 6.34 4.14 -19.60
C LEU A 50 7.39 3.57 -18.63
N HIS A 51 8.07 4.44 -17.88
CA HIS A 51 9.04 4.00 -16.88
C HIS A 51 8.40 3.16 -15.79
N TYR A 52 7.31 3.64 -15.19
CA TYR A 52 6.63 2.90 -14.13
C TYR A 52 6.11 1.55 -14.59
N ARG A 53 5.60 1.44 -15.83
CA ARG A 53 5.16 0.15 -16.39
C ARG A 53 6.23 -0.94 -16.32
N ASN A 54 7.51 -0.57 -16.39
CA ASN A 54 8.64 -1.49 -16.36
C ASN A 54 9.25 -1.67 -14.97
N SER A 55 8.95 -0.81 -13.99
CA SER A 55 9.63 -0.79 -12.69
C SER A 55 8.70 -0.95 -11.49
N TRP A 56 7.38 -0.90 -11.65
CA TRP A 56 6.45 -0.93 -10.51
C TRP A 56 6.50 -2.24 -9.73
N THR A 57 6.71 -3.38 -10.40
CA THR A 57 6.74 -4.72 -9.78
C THR A 57 7.86 -4.90 -8.74
N PRO A 58 9.15 -4.62 -9.05
CA PRO A 58 10.20 -4.71 -8.03
C PRO A 58 10.05 -3.66 -6.94
N ILE A 59 9.51 -2.46 -7.24
CA ILE A 59 9.25 -1.45 -6.22
C ILE A 59 8.17 -1.93 -5.25
N LEU A 60 7.07 -2.50 -5.76
CA LEU A 60 6.00 -3.09 -4.95
C LEU A 60 6.53 -4.17 -4.00
N HIS A 61 7.35 -5.08 -4.52
CA HIS A 61 7.95 -6.14 -3.72
C HIS A 61 8.92 -5.60 -2.67
N ALA A 62 9.74 -4.60 -3.00
CA ALA A 62 10.63 -3.95 -2.04
C ALA A 62 9.86 -3.28 -0.89
N VAL A 63 8.74 -2.61 -1.17
CA VAL A 63 7.89 -2.02 -0.13
C VAL A 63 7.24 -3.12 0.73
N ALA A 64 6.75 -4.21 0.13
CA ALA A 64 6.17 -5.32 0.89
C ALA A 64 7.20 -5.96 1.85
N LEU A 65 8.43 -6.19 1.38
CA LEU A 65 9.54 -6.67 2.23
C LEU A 65 9.88 -5.70 3.36
N TRP A 66 9.94 -4.40 3.04
CA TRP A 66 10.21 -3.38 4.03
C TRP A 66 9.11 -3.32 5.10
N LEU A 67 7.82 -3.32 4.71
CA LEU A 67 6.70 -3.35 5.64
C LEU A 67 6.73 -4.59 6.53
N ASN A 68 6.95 -5.77 5.95
CA ASN A 68 6.98 -7.03 6.68
C ASN A 68 8.13 -7.06 7.70
N SER A 69 9.28 -6.48 7.37
CA SER A 69 10.45 -6.47 8.27
C SER A 69 10.34 -5.43 9.39
N THR A 70 10.03 -4.18 9.06
CA THR A 70 10.11 -3.05 10.03
C THR A 70 9.12 -1.92 9.75
N GLY A 71 8.59 -1.80 8.54
CA GLY A 71 7.86 -0.62 8.09
C GLY A 71 6.55 -0.36 8.83
N PHE A 72 5.86 -1.39 9.35
CA PHE A 72 4.66 -1.17 10.17
C PHE A 72 4.94 -0.52 11.53
N ASN A 73 6.18 -0.59 12.02
CA ASN A 73 6.62 0.04 13.27
C ASN A 73 7.28 1.40 13.02
N ALA A 74 7.56 1.76 11.76
CA ALA A 74 8.21 3.01 11.40
C ALA A 74 7.21 4.16 11.37
N CYS A 75 7.31 5.05 12.35
CA CYS A 75 6.62 6.34 12.33
C CYS A 75 7.34 7.28 11.34
N GLU A 76 6.59 7.96 10.47
CA GLU A 76 7.16 9.02 9.63
C GLU A 76 7.37 10.23 10.52
N THR A 77 8.62 10.52 10.88
CA THR A 77 8.97 11.84 11.40
C THR A 77 8.70 12.81 10.25
N THR A 78 7.65 13.61 10.38
CA THR A 78 7.31 14.70 9.46
C THR A 78 8.39 15.77 9.50
N GLU A 79 9.48 15.51 8.81
CA GLU A 79 10.46 16.48 8.35
C GLU A 79 10.51 16.27 6.83
N ASP A 80 10.46 17.34 6.04
CA ASP A 80 10.48 17.35 4.55
C ASP A 80 9.14 17.55 3.81
N ALA A 81 8.29 18.46 4.30
CA ALA A 81 7.38 19.23 3.43
C ALA A 81 7.96 20.60 3.02
N SER A 82 9.27 20.83 3.23
CA SER A 82 9.94 22.07 2.83
C SER A 82 11.43 21.85 2.59
N ALA A 83 11.78 21.25 1.45
CA ALA A 83 13.15 21.28 0.94
C ALA A 83 13.20 21.07 -0.58
N ALA A 84 12.53 21.94 -1.33
CA ALA A 84 12.80 22.12 -2.76
C ALA A 84 12.54 23.58 -3.17
N THR A 85 13.45 24.48 -2.82
CA THR A 85 13.60 25.77 -3.51
C THR A 85 15.07 26.20 -3.49
N PRO A 86 15.71 26.47 -4.64
CA PRO A 86 17.07 26.97 -4.68
C PRO A 86 17.13 28.45 -4.25
N PRO A 87 18.25 28.93 -3.68
CA PRO A 87 18.31 30.26 -3.07
C PRO A 87 18.53 31.35 -4.12
N GLN A 88 17.56 32.25 -4.30
CA GLN A 88 17.81 33.53 -4.97
C GLN A 88 17.52 34.70 -4.01
N LYS A 89 18.59 35.47 -3.81
CA LYS A 89 18.64 36.74 -3.07
C LYS A 89 17.76 37.76 -3.78
N HIS A 90 16.88 38.44 -3.06
CA HIS A 90 16.73 39.91 -3.05
C HIS A 90 15.60 40.32 -2.11
N ALA A 91 15.85 41.38 -1.33
CA ALA A 91 14.99 41.90 -0.28
C ALA A 91 13.96 42.91 -0.82
N THR A 92 12.73 42.89 -0.30
CA THR A 92 11.97 44.07 0.19
C THR A 92 10.67 43.61 0.89
N PRO A 93 10.18 44.29 1.95
CA PRO A 93 9.03 43.84 2.75
C PRO A 93 7.73 44.55 2.35
N ILE A 94 6.63 43.82 2.16
CA ILE A 94 5.26 44.35 2.24
C ILE A 94 4.37 43.31 2.91
N MET A 95 3.70 43.72 4.00
CA MET A 95 2.72 42.94 4.74
C MET A 95 1.37 42.86 4.01
N LEU A 96 0.65 41.75 4.19
CA LEU A 96 -0.79 41.63 4.57
C LEU A 96 -1.43 40.35 4.01
N ASN A 97 -1.56 39.32 4.85
CA ASN A 97 -2.82 38.64 5.22
C ASN A 97 -2.57 37.21 5.74
N PRO A 98 -3.09 36.85 6.92
CA PRO A 98 -3.12 35.47 7.38
C PRO A 98 -4.38 34.79 6.83
N ALA A 99 -4.23 34.01 5.77
CA ALA A 99 -5.28 33.10 5.31
C ALA A 99 -4.94 31.69 5.81
N SER A 100 -5.51 31.36 6.96
CA SER A 100 -6.00 30.02 7.31
C SER A 100 -5.13 28.83 6.90
N GLU A 101 -3.92 28.73 7.45
CA GLU A 101 -3.23 27.44 7.53
C GLU A 101 -4.06 26.53 8.44
N THR A 102 -4.70 25.53 7.85
CA THR A 102 -5.29 24.44 8.61
C THR A 102 -4.12 23.65 9.19
N PRO A 103 -4.03 23.44 10.51
CA PRO A 103 -2.86 22.79 11.10
C PRO A 103 -2.71 21.37 10.54
N PRO A 104 -1.47 20.88 10.30
CA PRO A 104 -1.27 19.51 9.83
C PRO A 104 -1.78 18.57 10.93
N SER A 105 -2.89 17.87 10.67
CA SER A 105 -3.32 16.80 11.55
C SER A 105 -2.25 15.72 11.49
N THR A 106 -1.47 15.54 12.55
CA THR A 106 -0.57 14.41 12.71
C THR A 106 -1.39 13.13 12.61
N LYS A 107 -1.34 12.47 11.44
CA LYS A 107 -1.97 11.17 11.22
C LYS A 107 -1.43 10.19 12.24
N THR A 108 -2.31 9.35 12.78
CA THR A 108 -1.87 8.29 13.71
C THR A 108 -1.09 7.22 12.96
N LEU A 109 -0.21 6.47 13.64
CA LEU A 109 0.53 5.36 13.03
C LEU A 109 -0.41 4.31 12.40
N GLN A 110 -1.59 4.11 13.00
CA GLN A 110 -2.61 3.20 12.47
C GLN A 110 -3.17 3.71 11.13
N GLU A 111 -3.45 5.00 10.98
CA GLU A 111 -3.90 5.60 9.72
C GLU A 111 -2.82 5.50 8.63
N ILE A 112 -1.56 5.78 8.99
CA ILE A 112 -0.43 5.66 8.06
C ILE A 112 -0.30 4.21 7.56
N ASN A 113 -0.39 3.24 8.46
CA ASN A 113 -0.32 1.83 8.09
C ASN A 113 -1.51 1.41 7.23
N LYS A 114 -2.71 1.94 7.48
CA LYS A 114 -3.89 1.74 6.63
C LYS A 114 -3.69 2.31 5.22
N ASP A 115 -3.16 3.53 5.10
CA ASP A 115 -2.82 4.13 3.81
C ASP A 115 -1.79 3.27 3.04
N ARG A 116 -0.77 2.76 3.72
CA ARG A 116 0.26 1.87 3.14
C ARG A 116 -0.34 0.53 2.68
N MET A 117 -1.22 -0.06 3.48
CA MET A 117 -1.94 -1.29 3.14
C MET A 117 -2.81 -1.10 1.89
N TYR A 118 -3.62 -0.06 1.84
CA TYR A 118 -4.48 0.22 0.69
C TYR A 118 -3.68 0.54 -0.57
N LEU A 119 -2.55 1.24 -0.46
CA LEU A 119 -1.70 1.49 -1.62
C LEU A 119 -1.19 0.18 -2.24
N ILE A 120 -0.61 -0.70 -1.43
CA ILE A 120 0.00 -1.95 -1.94
C ILE A 120 -1.06 -2.91 -2.43
N LEU A 121 -2.13 -3.11 -1.64
CA LEU A 121 -3.22 -3.99 -2.03
C LEU A 121 -4.00 -3.42 -3.22
N GLY A 122 -4.20 -2.11 -3.29
CA GLY A 122 -4.86 -1.45 -4.42
C GLY A 122 -4.11 -1.65 -5.73
N VAL A 123 -2.79 -1.39 -5.73
CA VAL A 123 -1.94 -1.66 -6.90
C VAL A 123 -1.96 -3.15 -7.27
N SER A 124 -1.88 -4.03 -6.29
CA SER A 124 -1.89 -5.49 -6.52
C SER A 124 -3.22 -5.97 -7.10
N ILE A 125 -4.34 -5.52 -6.52
CA ILE A 125 -5.70 -5.87 -6.95
C ILE A 125 -5.95 -5.34 -8.36
N GLN A 126 -5.61 -4.08 -8.63
CA GLN A 126 -5.78 -3.47 -9.94
C GLN A 126 -5.09 -4.28 -11.03
N PHE A 127 -3.85 -4.72 -10.78
CA PHE A 127 -3.09 -5.52 -11.73
C PHE A 127 -3.61 -6.96 -11.85
N LEU A 128 -3.76 -7.67 -10.73
CA LEU A 128 -4.13 -9.09 -10.70
C LEU A 128 -5.58 -9.35 -11.12
N CYS A 129 -6.45 -8.33 -11.04
CA CYS A 129 -7.86 -8.41 -11.45
C CYS A 129 -8.02 -8.73 -12.95
N SER A 130 -7.09 -8.25 -13.78
CA SER A 130 -7.10 -8.47 -15.23
C SER A 130 -5.67 -8.38 -15.81
N PRO A 131 -4.79 -9.36 -15.52
CA PRO A 131 -3.44 -9.36 -16.05
C PRO A 131 -3.52 -9.43 -17.57
N ARG A 132 -2.84 -8.48 -18.24
CA ARG A 132 -2.78 -8.45 -19.70
C ARG A 132 -2.01 -9.69 -20.21
N PRO A 133 -2.50 -10.41 -21.23
CA PRO A 133 -1.81 -11.58 -21.79
C PRO A 133 -0.42 -11.27 -22.32
N GLU A 134 -0.17 -10.02 -22.71
CA GLU A 134 1.12 -9.55 -23.23
C GLU A 134 2.14 -9.27 -22.12
N GLU A 135 1.70 -9.20 -20.86
CA GLU A 135 2.60 -8.94 -19.74
C GLU A 135 3.36 -10.21 -19.33
N PRO A 136 4.65 -10.08 -19.00
CA PRO A 136 5.47 -11.20 -18.58
C PRO A 136 4.89 -11.84 -17.33
N VAL A 137 4.89 -13.18 -17.28
CA VAL A 137 4.39 -13.95 -16.13
C VAL A 137 5.16 -13.60 -14.85
N GLU A 138 6.40 -13.15 -14.99
CA GLU A 138 7.26 -12.64 -13.94
C GLU A 138 6.62 -11.46 -13.18
N HIS A 139 5.83 -10.61 -13.85
CA HIS A 139 5.11 -9.53 -13.19
C HIS A 139 3.99 -10.07 -12.29
N VAL A 140 3.24 -11.07 -12.77
CA VAL A 140 2.22 -11.78 -11.98
C VAL A 140 2.85 -12.45 -10.76
N MET A 141 3.95 -13.17 -10.96
CA MET A 141 4.69 -13.82 -9.88
C MET A 141 5.21 -12.79 -8.87
N SER A 142 5.88 -11.72 -9.32
CA SER A 142 6.44 -10.70 -8.42
C SER A 142 5.35 -9.96 -7.63
N CYS A 143 4.20 -9.68 -8.26
CA CYS A 143 3.06 -9.04 -7.59
C CYS A 143 2.46 -9.98 -6.52
N LEU A 144 2.24 -11.26 -6.86
CA LEU A 144 1.78 -12.26 -5.89
C LEU A 144 2.78 -12.46 -4.75
N GLN A 145 4.09 -12.45 -5.04
CA GLN A 145 5.14 -12.54 -4.03
C GLN A 145 5.11 -11.32 -3.09
N ALA A 146 4.84 -10.12 -3.61
CA ALA A 146 4.65 -8.93 -2.78
C ALA A 146 3.44 -9.08 -1.84
N VAL A 147 2.30 -9.56 -2.34
CA VAL A 147 1.12 -9.82 -1.50
C VAL A 147 1.42 -10.90 -0.46
N HIS A 148 2.03 -12.02 -0.86
CA HIS A 148 2.42 -13.09 0.07
C HIS A 148 3.33 -12.56 1.19
N THR A 149 4.37 -11.81 0.82
CA THR A 149 5.33 -11.22 1.76
C THR A 149 4.64 -10.23 2.71
N LEU A 150 3.71 -9.43 2.20
CA LEU A 150 2.95 -8.49 3.03
C LEU A 150 2.14 -9.25 4.08
N LEU A 151 1.47 -10.35 3.69
CA LEU A 151 0.60 -11.15 4.56
C LEU A 151 1.34 -12.09 5.52
N ASP A 152 2.66 -12.21 5.41
CA ASP A 152 3.45 -12.85 6.47
C ASP A 152 3.45 -12.00 7.76
N SER A 153 3.27 -10.68 7.64
CA SER A 153 3.16 -9.77 8.77
C SER A 153 1.85 -9.97 9.54
N SER A 154 1.94 -10.04 10.87
CA SER A 154 0.74 -10.06 11.74
C SER A 154 -0.10 -8.80 11.58
N CYS A 155 0.52 -7.63 11.41
CA CYS A 155 -0.19 -6.36 11.23
C CYS A 155 -1.05 -6.37 9.96
N ALA A 156 -0.50 -6.87 8.85
CA ALA A 156 -1.24 -6.99 7.59
C ALA A 156 -2.40 -8.01 7.69
N ARG A 157 -2.17 -9.15 8.37
CA ARG A 157 -3.22 -10.16 8.60
C ARG A 157 -4.35 -9.62 9.48
N SER A 158 -4.02 -8.91 10.56
CA SER A 158 -5.01 -8.22 11.39
C SER A 158 -5.82 -7.22 10.57
N HIS A 159 -5.16 -6.43 9.71
CA HIS A 159 -5.83 -5.45 8.86
C HIS A 159 -6.84 -6.09 7.89
N ILE A 160 -6.46 -7.17 7.20
CA ILE A 160 -7.40 -7.91 6.31
C ILE A 160 -8.53 -8.56 7.10
N ALA A 161 -8.25 -9.08 8.30
CA ALA A 161 -9.28 -9.73 9.09
C ALA A 161 -10.31 -8.74 9.67
N GLU A 162 -9.89 -7.51 9.94
CA GLU A 162 -10.76 -6.40 10.33
C GLU A 162 -11.59 -5.88 9.14
N ASP A 163 -10.97 -5.70 7.97
CA ASP A 163 -11.62 -5.28 6.73
C ASP A 163 -12.00 -6.48 5.85
N GLN A 164 -13.11 -7.14 6.22
CA GLN A 164 -13.58 -8.35 5.54
C GLN A 164 -13.91 -8.11 4.06
N LEU A 165 -14.35 -6.91 3.68
CA LEU A 165 -14.65 -6.58 2.29
C LEU A 165 -13.38 -6.61 1.44
N LEU A 166 -12.30 -5.99 1.93
CA LEU A 166 -11.00 -6.05 1.28
C LEU A 166 -10.48 -7.50 1.13
N GLY A 167 -10.66 -8.32 2.17
CA GLY A 167 -10.33 -9.74 2.11
C GLY A 167 -11.12 -10.51 1.03
N VAL A 168 -12.42 -10.26 0.91
CA VAL A 168 -13.29 -10.86 -0.12
C VAL A 168 -12.91 -10.40 -1.52
N GLU A 169 -12.61 -9.12 -1.71
CA GLU A 169 -12.16 -8.58 -3.00
C GLU A 169 -10.85 -9.24 -3.44
N LEU A 170 -9.87 -9.33 -2.54
CA LEU A 170 -8.60 -9.99 -2.82
C LEU A 170 -8.79 -11.48 -3.16
N LEU A 171 -9.60 -12.21 -2.39
CA LEU A 171 -9.94 -13.60 -2.68
C LEU A 171 -10.64 -13.76 -4.04
N SER A 172 -11.52 -12.83 -4.40
CA SER A 172 -12.25 -12.85 -5.68
C SER A 172 -11.31 -12.63 -6.87
N VAL A 173 -10.29 -11.76 -6.71
CA VAL A 173 -9.23 -11.57 -7.70
C VAL A 173 -8.37 -12.82 -7.83
N LEU A 174 -7.89 -13.37 -6.71
CA LEU A 174 -7.07 -14.57 -6.68
C LEU A 174 -7.78 -15.80 -7.27
N HIS A 175 -9.08 -15.94 -6.99
CA HIS A 175 -9.88 -17.02 -7.56
C HIS A 175 -9.96 -16.92 -9.09
N ARG A 176 -10.23 -15.73 -9.64
CA ARG A 176 -10.22 -15.54 -11.09
C ARG A 176 -8.84 -15.82 -11.69
N LEU A 177 -7.78 -15.35 -11.04
CA LEU A 177 -6.40 -15.59 -11.48
C LEU A 177 -6.07 -17.08 -11.51
N LEU A 178 -6.53 -17.87 -10.53
CA LEU A 178 -6.37 -19.32 -10.51
C LEU A 178 -7.05 -20.00 -11.71
N LEU A 179 -8.20 -19.48 -12.15
CA LEU A 179 -8.96 -20.01 -13.28
C LEU A 179 -8.38 -19.59 -14.64
N THR A 180 -7.73 -18.43 -14.72
CA THR A 180 -7.26 -17.83 -15.99
C THR A 180 -5.75 -17.96 -16.21
N CYS A 181 -4.95 -18.23 -15.17
CA CYS A 181 -3.49 -18.32 -15.24
C CYS A 181 -3.01 -19.73 -14.88
N ASN A 182 -2.56 -20.47 -15.89
CA ASN A 182 -2.22 -21.90 -15.81
C ASN A 182 -0.79 -22.29 -15.35
N PRO A 183 0.23 -21.41 -15.27
CA PRO A 183 1.54 -21.83 -14.78
C PRO A 183 1.45 -22.40 -13.35
N PRO A 184 1.96 -23.62 -13.09
CA PRO A 184 1.86 -24.24 -11.76
C PRO A 184 2.47 -23.40 -10.63
N SER A 185 3.52 -22.64 -10.93
CA SER A 185 4.15 -21.70 -10.00
C SER A 185 3.21 -20.58 -9.54
N VAL A 186 2.40 -20.04 -10.47
CA VAL A 186 1.40 -19.01 -10.17
C VAL A 186 0.29 -19.63 -9.32
N GLN A 187 -0.22 -20.80 -9.71
CA GLN A 187 -1.32 -21.46 -8.98
C GLN A 187 -0.94 -21.82 -7.54
N LEU A 188 0.29 -22.30 -7.33
CA LEU A 188 0.82 -22.61 -6.00
C LEU A 188 0.87 -21.35 -5.14
N LEU A 189 1.45 -20.27 -5.66
CA LEU A 189 1.60 -19.03 -4.93
C LEU A 189 0.24 -18.35 -4.64
N VAL A 190 -0.69 -18.39 -5.59
CA VAL A 190 -2.09 -17.95 -5.36
C VAL A 190 -2.71 -18.74 -4.20
N THR A 191 -2.52 -20.06 -4.17
CA THR A 191 -3.04 -20.91 -3.11
C THR A 191 -2.42 -20.57 -1.75
N GLU A 192 -1.12 -20.29 -1.71
CA GLU A 192 -0.43 -19.84 -0.48
C GLU A 192 -1.02 -18.53 0.06
N VAL A 193 -1.23 -17.54 -0.81
CA VAL A 193 -1.86 -16.26 -0.42
C VAL A 193 -3.29 -16.48 0.08
N VAL A 194 -4.09 -17.31 -0.61
CA VAL A 194 -5.44 -17.66 -0.16
C VAL A 194 -5.41 -18.31 1.23
N GLN A 195 -4.45 -19.22 1.49
CA GLN A 195 -4.29 -19.82 2.80
C GLN A 195 -3.93 -18.79 3.88
N GLN A 196 -3.06 -17.81 3.59
CA GLN A 196 -2.74 -16.73 4.54
C GLN A 196 -3.97 -15.92 4.92
N ILE A 197 -4.82 -15.58 3.94
CA ILE A 197 -6.08 -14.82 4.17
C ILE A 197 -7.06 -15.64 5.01
N ILE A 198 -7.26 -16.92 4.67
CA ILE A 198 -8.18 -17.81 5.42
C ILE A 198 -7.68 -17.97 6.87
N ARG A 199 -6.38 -18.19 7.07
CA ARG A 199 -5.79 -18.29 8.41
C ARG A 199 -6.00 -17.00 9.21
N ALA A 200 -5.76 -15.83 8.60
CA ALA A 200 -5.99 -14.54 9.26
C ALA A 200 -7.45 -14.37 9.71
N ALA A 201 -8.41 -14.73 8.87
CA ALA A 201 -9.83 -14.68 9.21
C ALA A 201 -10.20 -15.67 10.34
N GLN A 202 -9.65 -16.89 10.30
CA GLN A 202 -9.85 -17.90 11.34
C GLN A 202 -9.28 -17.44 12.70
N ASP A 203 -8.06 -16.91 12.69
CA ASP A 203 -7.39 -16.39 13.89
C ASP A 203 -8.19 -15.26 14.53
N HIS A 204 -8.70 -14.33 13.72
CA HIS A 204 -9.54 -13.22 14.18
C HIS A 204 -10.87 -13.70 14.79
N LEU A 205 -11.55 -14.66 14.15
CA LEU A 205 -12.78 -15.25 14.69
C LEU A 205 -12.51 -15.98 16.01
N GLN A 206 -11.39 -16.68 16.11
CA GLN A 206 -10.96 -17.38 17.32
C GLN A 206 -10.69 -16.40 18.47
N GLU A 207 -10.00 -15.30 18.19
CA GLU A 207 -9.74 -14.24 19.18
C GLU A 207 -11.03 -13.56 19.64
N LYS A 208 -11.95 -13.24 18.72
CA LYS A 208 -13.27 -12.70 19.04
C LYS A 208 -14.09 -13.65 19.90
N ARG A 209 -14.03 -14.96 19.64
CA ARG A 209 -14.67 -15.99 20.47
C ARG A 209 -14.07 -16.05 21.88
N ASN A 210 -12.75 -16.02 21.99
CA ASN A 210 -12.05 -16.08 23.27
C ASN A 210 -12.31 -14.85 24.14
N THR A 211 -12.34 -13.66 23.54
CA THR A 211 -12.66 -12.40 24.25
C THR A 211 -14.10 -12.38 24.75
N LEU A 212 -15.06 -12.89 23.96
CA LEU A 212 -16.44 -13.07 24.41
C LEU A 212 -16.52 -14.04 25.58
N SER A 213 -15.88 -15.22 25.49
CA SER A 213 -15.87 -16.22 26.57
C SER A 213 -15.29 -15.67 27.88
N LYS A 214 -14.19 -14.91 27.82
CA LYS A 214 -13.59 -14.25 28.98
C LYS A 214 -14.54 -13.21 29.61
N LYS A 215 -15.24 -12.41 28.79
CA LYS A 215 -16.25 -11.47 29.29
C LYS A 215 -17.37 -12.22 30.02
N TYR A 216 -17.90 -13.30 29.44
CA TYR A 216 -18.95 -14.10 30.10
C TYR A 216 -18.50 -14.70 31.43
N LEU A 217 -17.24 -15.12 31.57
CA LEU A 217 -16.69 -15.62 32.84
C LEU A 217 -16.56 -14.52 33.89
N LEU A 218 -16.13 -13.31 33.50
CA LEU A 218 -16.06 -12.16 34.40
C LEU A 218 -17.45 -11.72 34.91
N TYR A 219 -18.48 -11.80 34.08
CA TYR A 219 -19.87 -11.51 34.50
C TYR A 219 -20.52 -12.61 35.35
N ARG A 220 -19.89 -13.78 35.51
CA ARG A 220 -20.45 -14.94 36.23
C ARG A 220 -19.82 -15.17 37.62
N CYS A 221 -18.90 -14.33 38.06
CA CYS A 221 -18.47 -14.27 39.46
C CYS A 221 -19.30 -13.20 40.19
N PRO A 222 -20.43 -13.55 40.83
CA PRO A 222 -20.98 -12.71 41.88
C PRO A 222 -20.07 -12.79 43.12
N ASP A 223 -19.84 -11.64 43.76
CA ASP A 223 -19.29 -11.53 45.12
C ASP A 223 -20.11 -12.31 46.15
#